data_AF-A0A238UTF4-F1
#
_entry.id   AF-A0A238UTF4-F1
#
_cell.length_a   1.000
_cell.length_b   1.000
_cell.length_c   1.000
_cell.angle_alpha   90.00
_cell.angle_beta   90.00
_cell.angle_gamma   90.00
#
_symmetry.space_group_name_H-M   'P 1'
#
loop_
_entity.id
_entity.type
_entity.pdbx_description
1 polymer ?
#
loop_
_entity_poly.entity_id
_entity_poly.type
_entity_poly.pdbx_seq_one_letter_code
_entity_poly.pdbx_strand_id
1 'polypeptide(L)'
;MRIGSIGVIGLGDTGSAVARRLLAQGFEVTVHDRDACKMAALVEAGATAARIPADAAEPADLVFVHLPDDSAAEEVLFDCGGVGETLPDDGLVVATFATEPVFVLSAAARLASLGLNIMEAWFLGDEPSTATTALAAGAPEHLATVTPVLEAIGVDLARVGPLGSVAALRTTLAAVRPPAGKALSPAAGTPVDVGRGRAPRQKDPRRETTMDSTLFDRLCDELGYEPSTVRVIRVTAREVGVTYTEPSGMPAGSTHPLQGEVDEAA
;
A
#
# COMPACT_ATOMS: atom_id res chain seq x y z
N MET A 1 13.88 3.16 -19.48
CA MET A 1 12.92 2.17 -19.98
C MET A 1 11.60 2.88 -20.24
N ARG A 2 10.91 2.64 -21.36
CA ARG A 2 9.54 3.11 -21.53
C ARG A 2 8.65 1.95 -21.11
N ILE A 3 7.92 2.10 -20.03
CA ILE A 3 6.92 1.12 -19.60
C ILE A 3 5.78 1.19 -20.61
N GLY A 4 5.55 0.09 -21.32
CA GLY A 4 4.49 -0.04 -22.33
C GLY A 4 3.52 -1.16 -22.01
N SER A 5 4.01 -2.25 -21.42
CA SER A 5 3.24 -3.46 -21.10
C SER A 5 3.21 -3.69 -19.59
N ILE A 6 2.00 -3.92 -19.05
CA ILE A 6 1.77 -4.05 -17.61
C ILE A 6 0.89 -5.28 -17.32
N GLY A 7 1.36 -6.13 -16.41
CA GLY A 7 0.56 -7.20 -15.84
C GLY A 7 -0.28 -6.71 -14.66
N VAL A 8 -1.53 -7.15 -14.56
CA VAL A 8 -2.36 -6.92 -13.35
C VAL A 8 -2.97 -8.24 -12.89
N ILE A 9 -2.56 -8.69 -11.71
CA ILE A 9 -2.95 -9.97 -11.13
C ILE A 9 -3.77 -9.73 -9.85
N GLY A 10 -4.94 -10.35 -9.80
CA GLY A 10 -5.93 -10.12 -8.75
C GLY A 10 -6.82 -8.93 -9.09
N LEU A 11 -8.02 -9.21 -9.55
CA LEU A 11 -8.96 -8.27 -10.17
C LEU A 11 -10.15 -7.96 -9.27
N GLY A 12 -9.94 -7.93 -7.94
CA GLY A 12 -10.89 -7.31 -7.01
C GLY A 12 -11.11 -5.83 -7.31
N ASP A 13 -11.81 -5.12 -6.43
CA ASP A 13 -12.19 -3.71 -6.67
C ASP A 13 -10.99 -2.84 -7.02
N THR A 14 -9.90 -2.94 -6.24
CA THR A 14 -8.65 -2.22 -6.49
C THR A 14 -7.97 -2.64 -7.80
N GLY A 15 -7.74 -3.94 -8.02
CA GLY A 15 -7.02 -4.43 -9.20
C GLY A 15 -7.75 -4.14 -10.51
N SER A 16 -9.08 -4.33 -10.53
CA SER A 16 -9.92 -3.97 -11.68
C SER A 16 -9.89 -2.47 -11.96
N ALA A 17 -9.94 -1.64 -10.92
CA ALA A 17 -9.86 -0.18 -11.04
C ALA A 17 -8.52 0.30 -11.58
N VAL A 18 -7.41 -0.34 -11.17
CA VAL A 18 -6.07 -0.08 -11.72
C VAL A 18 -6.02 -0.47 -13.20
N ALA A 19 -6.43 -1.70 -13.54
CA ALA A 19 -6.38 -2.19 -14.92
C ALA A 19 -7.19 -1.31 -15.89
N ARG A 20 -8.42 -0.92 -15.54
CA ARG A 20 -9.25 -0.02 -16.36
C ARG A 20 -8.59 1.33 -16.61
N ARG A 21 -7.92 1.90 -15.61
CA ARG A 21 -7.24 3.18 -15.76
C ARG A 21 -6.00 3.07 -16.61
N LEU A 22 -5.21 2.01 -16.45
CA LEU A 22 -4.07 1.73 -17.31
C LEU A 22 -4.50 1.61 -18.78
N LEU A 23 -5.57 0.87 -19.06
CA LEU A 23 -6.17 0.78 -20.40
C LEU A 23 -6.60 2.15 -20.94
N ALA A 24 -7.26 2.97 -20.12
CA ALA A 24 -7.69 4.31 -20.51
C ALA A 24 -6.53 5.26 -20.86
N GLN A 25 -5.34 5.00 -20.33
CA GLN A 25 -4.11 5.74 -20.65
C GLN A 25 -3.33 5.14 -21.83
N GLY A 26 -3.83 4.05 -22.43
CA GLY A 26 -3.23 3.41 -23.59
C GLY A 26 -2.07 2.47 -23.30
N PHE A 27 -1.92 2.00 -22.05
CA PHE A 27 -1.00 0.90 -21.74
C PHE A 27 -1.52 -0.42 -22.32
N GLU A 28 -0.60 -1.30 -22.72
CA GLU A 28 -0.92 -2.70 -23.01
C GLU A 28 -1.08 -3.43 -21.67
N VAL A 29 -2.28 -3.92 -21.37
CA VAL A 29 -2.57 -4.53 -20.07
C VAL A 29 -2.92 -6.01 -20.24
N THR A 30 -2.17 -6.88 -19.58
CA THR A 30 -2.48 -8.30 -19.47
C THR A 30 -2.96 -8.60 -18.06
N VAL A 31 -4.12 -9.25 -17.93
CA VAL A 31 -4.81 -9.43 -16.65
C VAL A 31 -4.97 -10.90 -16.30
N HIS A 32 -4.86 -11.21 -15.01
CA HIS A 32 -5.11 -12.55 -14.49
C HIS A 32 -5.90 -12.52 -13.18
N ASP A 33 -6.92 -13.37 -13.07
CA ASP A 33 -7.63 -13.70 -11.83
C ASP A 33 -8.12 -15.16 -11.92
N ARG A 34 -8.35 -15.79 -10.76
CA ARG A 34 -8.99 -17.11 -10.69
C ARG A 34 -10.44 -17.06 -11.18
N ASP A 35 -11.08 -15.91 -11.05
CA ASP A 35 -12.43 -15.63 -11.51
C ASP A 35 -12.44 -15.15 -12.98
N ALA A 36 -12.86 -16.03 -13.87
CA ALA A 36 -12.96 -15.74 -15.30
C ALA A 36 -13.95 -14.61 -15.64
N CYS A 37 -14.97 -14.37 -14.81
CA CYS A 37 -15.93 -13.28 -15.05
C CYS A 37 -15.26 -11.91 -14.87
N LYS A 38 -14.36 -11.78 -13.89
CA LYS A 38 -13.60 -10.53 -13.68
C LYS A 38 -12.64 -10.25 -14.84
N MET A 39 -11.98 -11.30 -15.33
CA MET A 39 -11.12 -11.18 -16.53
C MET A 39 -11.95 -10.78 -17.76
N ALA A 40 -13.10 -11.43 -17.99
CA ALA A 40 -13.96 -11.13 -19.14
C ALA A 40 -14.38 -9.65 -19.20
N ALA A 41 -14.75 -9.06 -18.06
CA ALA A 41 -15.13 -7.65 -17.98
C ALA A 41 -13.97 -6.69 -18.36
N LEU A 42 -12.72 -7.06 -18.09
CA LEU A 42 -11.55 -6.27 -18.49
C LEU A 42 -11.13 -6.52 -19.94
N VAL A 43 -11.34 -7.73 -20.46
CA VAL A 43 -11.15 -8.03 -21.88
C VAL A 43 -12.11 -7.21 -22.73
N GLU A 44 -13.38 -7.09 -22.32
CA GLU A 44 -14.34 -6.19 -22.97
C GLU A 44 -13.89 -4.73 -22.96
N ALA A 45 -13.11 -4.32 -21.96
CA ALA A 45 -12.50 -3.00 -21.84
C ALA A 45 -11.16 -2.85 -22.60
N GLY A 46 -10.64 -3.92 -23.21
CA GLY A 46 -9.43 -3.90 -24.03
C GLY A 46 -8.20 -4.58 -23.43
N ALA A 47 -8.31 -5.27 -22.28
CA ALA A 47 -7.21 -6.08 -21.74
C ALA A 47 -7.01 -7.39 -22.51
N THR A 48 -5.82 -7.96 -22.37
CA THR A 48 -5.52 -9.36 -22.75
C THR A 48 -5.68 -10.25 -21.52
N ALA A 49 -6.41 -11.36 -21.61
CA ALA A 49 -6.53 -12.31 -20.51
C ALA A 49 -5.39 -13.34 -20.52
N ALA A 50 -4.73 -13.49 -19.39
CA ALA A 50 -3.70 -14.51 -19.13
C ALA A 50 -4.30 -15.76 -18.49
N ARG A 51 -3.85 -16.96 -18.90
CA ARG A 51 -4.39 -18.22 -18.34
C ARG A 51 -3.80 -18.53 -16.97
N ILE A 52 -2.56 -18.10 -16.73
CA ILE A 52 -1.81 -18.26 -15.48
C ILE A 52 -1.05 -16.96 -15.16
N PRO A 53 -0.59 -16.75 -13.92
CA PRO A 53 0.20 -15.57 -13.56
C PRO A 53 1.41 -15.32 -14.47
N ALA A 54 2.13 -16.37 -14.85
CA ALA A 54 3.27 -16.29 -15.76
C ALA A 54 2.92 -15.65 -17.11
N ASP A 55 1.75 -15.96 -17.69
CA ASP A 55 1.33 -15.37 -18.97
C ASP A 55 1.08 -13.86 -18.84
N ALA A 56 0.70 -13.37 -17.66
CA ALA A 56 0.55 -11.94 -17.40
C ALA A 56 1.88 -11.23 -17.17
N ALA A 57 2.90 -11.96 -16.71
CA ALA A 57 4.22 -11.45 -16.41
C ALA A 57 5.15 -11.43 -17.62
N GLU A 58 5.04 -12.43 -18.53
CA GLU A 58 5.94 -12.60 -19.68
C GLU A 58 6.11 -11.35 -20.56
N PRO A 59 5.03 -10.63 -20.96
CA PRO A 59 5.19 -9.44 -21.79
C PRO A 59 5.46 -8.16 -20.97
N ALA A 60 5.40 -8.23 -19.64
CA ALA A 60 5.24 -7.04 -18.80
C ALA A 60 6.59 -6.44 -18.36
N ASP A 61 6.68 -5.11 -18.39
CA ASP A 61 7.77 -4.37 -17.75
C ASP A 61 7.63 -4.35 -16.23
N LEU A 62 6.37 -4.38 -15.75
CA LEU A 62 6.01 -4.45 -14.34
C LEU A 62 4.68 -5.20 -14.15
N VAL A 63 4.52 -5.82 -12.99
CA VAL A 63 3.28 -6.54 -12.64
C VAL A 63 2.73 -5.98 -11.34
N PHE A 64 1.53 -5.41 -11.40
CA PHE A 64 0.74 -5.16 -10.21
C PHE A 64 0.15 -6.47 -9.71
N VAL A 65 0.41 -6.79 -8.45
CA VAL A 65 -0.21 -7.94 -7.79
C VAL A 65 -1.08 -7.38 -6.66
N HIS A 66 -2.32 -7.83 -6.56
CA HIS A 66 -3.29 -7.44 -5.54
C HIS A 66 -4.13 -8.64 -5.08
N LEU A 67 -3.71 -9.28 -3.98
CA LEU A 67 -4.25 -10.54 -3.52
C LEU A 67 -4.72 -10.46 -2.05
N PRO A 68 -5.63 -11.35 -1.61
CA PRO A 68 -6.25 -11.25 -0.30
C PRO A 68 -5.29 -11.52 0.88
N ASP A 69 -4.26 -12.36 0.67
CA ASP A 69 -3.33 -12.78 1.71
C ASP A 69 -1.97 -13.22 1.13
N ASP A 70 -1.00 -13.42 2.02
CA ASP A 70 0.36 -13.85 1.69
C ASP A 70 0.41 -15.26 1.06
N SER A 71 -0.56 -16.14 1.35
CA SER A 71 -0.59 -17.49 0.76
C SER A 71 -0.95 -17.43 -0.72
N ALA A 72 -1.94 -16.60 -1.08
CA ALA A 72 -2.29 -16.36 -2.47
C ALA A 72 -1.14 -15.67 -3.22
N ALA A 73 -0.44 -14.74 -2.56
CA ALA A 73 0.73 -14.09 -3.14
C ALA A 73 1.90 -15.04 -3.35
N GLU A 74 2.17 -15.93 -2.41
CA GLU A 74 3.19 -16.99 -2.53
C GLU A 74 2.93 -17.86 -3.77
N GLU A 75 1.69 -18.34 -3.93
CA GLU A 75 1.27 -19.14 -5.10
C GLU A 75 1.49 -18.35 -6.40
N VAL A 76 1.00 -17.11 -6.47
CA VAL A 76 1.10 -16.29 -7.68
C VAL A 76 2.54 -15.92 -8.04
N LEU A 77 3.41 -15.70 -7.06
CA LEU A 77 4.78 -15.26 -7.30
C LEU A 77 5.73 -16.44 -7.61
N PHE A 78 5.56 -17.58 -6.95
CA PHE A 78 6.62 -18.59 -6.88
C PHE A 78 6.20 -20.04 -7.18
N ASP A 79 4.92 -20.36 -7.20
CA ASP A 79 4.50 -21.71 -7.63
C ASP A 79 4.68 -21.88 -9.15
N CYS A 80 4.50 -23.12 -9.62
CA CYS A 80 4.57 -23.45 -11.05
C CYS A 80 3.60 -22.59 -11.86
N GLY A 81 4.12 -21.88 -12.88
CA GLY A 81 3.35 -20.90 -13.63
C GLY A 81 3.18 -19.55 -12.93
N GLY A 82 4.01 -19.25 -11.93
CA GLY A 82 4.05 -18.00 -11.19
C GLY A 82 4.80 -16.88 -11.93
N VAL A 83 4.65 -15.66 -11.43
CA VAL A 83 5.29 -14.44 -11.98
C VAL A 83 6.81 -14.57 -12.09
N GLY A 84 7.45 -15.20 -11.09
CA GLY A 84 8.90 -15.34 -11.04
C GLY A 84 9.51 -16.18 -12.16
N GLU A 85 8.70 -16.96 -12.89
CA GLU A 85 9.20 -17.83 -13.98
C GLU A 85 9.38 -17.08 -15.31
N THR A 86 8.61 -16.02 -15.55
CA THR A 86 8.51 -15.40 -16.89
C THR A 86 8.63 -13.89 -16.89
N LEU A 87 8.56 -13.20 -15.74
CA LEU A 87 8.80 -11.77 -15.69
C LEU A 87 10.20 -11.49 -16.27
N PRO A 88 10.36 -10.58 -17.24
CA PRO A 88 11.66 -10.27 -17.83
C PRO A 88 12.68 -9.79 -16.80
N ASP A 89 13.97 -9.98 -17.12
CA ASP A 89 15.09 -9.48 -16.32
C ASP A 89 14.90 -8.00 -15.95
N ASP A 90 15.29 -7.65 -14.72
CA ASP A 90 15.08 -6.33 -14.11
C ASP A 90 13.59 -5.94 -13.91
N GLY A 91 12.64 -6.81 -14.28
CA GLY A 91 11.20 -6.58 -14.12
C GLY A 91 10.79 -6.35 -12.67
N LEU A 92 9.71 -5.57 -12.49
CA LEU A 92 9.29 -5.08 -11.19
C LEU A 92 7.91 -5.61 -10.77
N VAL A 93 7.85 -6.28 -9.64
CA VAL A 93 6.60 -6.60 -8.94
C VAL A 93 6.18 -5.39 -8.09
N VAL A 94 4.97 -4.90 -8.32
CA VAL A 94 4.33 -3.89 -7.46
C VAL A 94 3.31 -4.59 -6.57
N ALA A 95 3.71 -4.89 -5.35
CA ALA A 95 2.85 -5.48 -4.35
C ALA A 95 1.90 -4.42 -3.79
N THR A 96 0.63 -4.51 -4.19
CA THR A 96 -0.43 -3.62 -3.71
C THR A 96 -1.31 -4.28 -2.64
N PHE A 97 -0.98 -5.52 -2.32
CA PHE A 97 -1.41 -6.25 -1.14
C PHE A 97 -0.28 -6.18 -0.11
N ALA A 98 -0.61 -6.19 1.17
CA ALA A 98 0.35 -6.52 2.20
C ALA A 98 -0.38 -6.92 3.48
N THR A 99 -0.05 -8.11 4.00
CA THR A 99 -0.49 -8.59 5.31
C THR A 99 0.65 -8.60 6.33
N GLU A 100 1.89 -9.00 5.97
CA GLU A 100 3.02 -9.06 6.91
C GLU A 100 4.37 -8.58 6.34
N PRO A 101 5.17 -7.76 7.08
CA PRO A 101 6.50 -7.32 6.64
C PRO A 101 7.47 -8.47 6.34
N VAL A 102 7.39 -9.55 7.11
CA VAL A 102 8.29 -10.71 6.95
C VAL A 102 8.10 -11.38 5.59
N PHE A 103 6.86 -11.49 5.13
CA PHE A 103 6.57 -12.06 3.81
C PHE A 103 7.19 -11.22 2.69
N VAL A 104 6.95 -9.91 2.69
CA VAL A 104 7.46 -9.00 1.64
C VAL A 104 8.98 -9.04 1.56
N LEU A 105 9.67 -9.05 2.70
CA LEU A 105 11.14 -9.15 2.74
C LEU A 105 11.66 -10.50 2.23
N SER A 106 10.97 -11.60 2.57
CA SER A 106 11.29 -12.94 2.05
C SER A 106 11.08 -13.04 0.53
N ALA A 107 9.95 -12.52 0.05
CA ALA A 107 9.63 -12.46 -1.37
C ALA A 107 10.67 -11.65 -2.14
N ALA A 108 11.12 -10.52 -1.58
CA ALA A 108 12.18 -9.70 -2.17
C ALA A 108 13.50 -10.45 -2.35
N ALA A 109 13.93 -11.20 -1.33
CA ALA A 109 15.17 -11.99 -1.41
C ALA A 109 15.09 -13.07 -2.50
N ARG A 110 13.92 -13.70 -2.65
CA ARG A 110 13.68 -14.74 -3.66
C ARG A 110 13.58 -14.16 -5.07
N LEU A 111 12.82 -13.08 -5.26
CA LEU A 111 12.76 -12.37 -6.54
C LEU A 111 14.14 -11.86 -6.96
N ALA A 112 14.92 -11.30 -6.03
CA ALA A 112 16.29 -10.86 -6.33
C ALA A 112 17.19 -12.02 -6.80
N SER A 113 17.00 -13.24 -6.28
CA SER A 113 17.74 -14.42 -6.75
C SER A 113 17.40 -14.83 -8.19
N LEU A 114 16.27 -14.35 -8.71
CA LEU A 114 15.80 -14.52 -10.08
C LEU A 114 16.11 -13.29 -10.96
N GLY A 115 16.81 -12.28 -10.44
CA GLY A 115 17.07 -11.03 -11.17
C GLY A 115 15.87 -10.07 -11.24
N LEU A 116 14.88 -10.27 -10.37
CA LEU A 116 13.63 -9.51 -10.33
C LEU A 116 13.56 -8.58 -9.12
N ASN A 117 12.73 -7.55 -9.25
CA ASN A 117 12.59 -6.49 -8.26
C ASN A 117 11.19 -6.48 -7.64
N ILE A 118 11.08 -5.90 -6.44
CA ILE A 118 9.79 -5.68 -5.78
C ILE A 118 9.72 -4.30 -5.11
N MET A 119 8.53 -3.73 -5.09
CA MET A 119 8.15 -2.59 -4.25
C MET A 119 6.71 -2.75 -3.72
N GLU A 120 6.38 -2.01 -2.67
CA GLU A 120 5.04 -1.94 -2.10
C GLU A 120 4.31 -0.66 -2.55
N ALA A 121 3.01 -0.75 -2.78
CA ALA A 121 2.13 0.39 -3.04
C ALA A 121 0.72 0.15 -2.49
N TRP A 122 0.43 0.67 -1.30
CA TRP A 122 -0.90 0.61 -0.71
C TRP A 122 -1.72 1.85 -1.10
N PHE A 123 -2.79 1.64 -1.87
CA PHE A 123 -3.76 2.67 -2.20
C PHE A 123 -4.65 2.97 -0.99
N LEU A 124 -4.67 4.23 -0.53
CA LEU A 124 -5.59 4.68 0.52
C LEU A 124 -6.99 4.91 -0.04
N GLY A 125 -8.02 4.48 0.70
CA GLY A 125 -9.42 4.51 0.27
C GLY A 125 -9.90 3.22 -0.41
N ASP A 126 -11.21 3.14 -0.67
CA ASP A 126 -11.87 1.90 -1.12
C ASP A 126 -11.54 1.52 -2.58
N GLU A 127 -11.57 2.48 -3.50
CA GLU A 127 -11.27 2.27 -4.92
C GLU A 127 -10.24 3.30 -5.40
N PRO A 128 -9.15 2.88 -6.09
CA PRO A 128 -8.23 3.79 -6.72
C PRO A 128 -8.96 4.79 -7.61
N SER A 129 -8.57 6.06 -7.55
CA SER A 129 -9.14 7.18 -8.28
C SER A 129 -8.10 8.28 -8.51
N THR A 130 -8.47 9.33 -9.25
CA THR A 130 -7.60 10.51 -9.43
C THR A 130 -7.35 11.28 -8.12
N ALA A 131 -8.06 10.92 -7.06
CA ALA A 131 -7.88 11.45 -5.71
C ALA A 131 -7.34 10.36 -4.78
N THR A 132 -6.66 9.34 -5.30
CA THR A 132 -6.03 8.29 -4.48
C THR A 132 -4.55 8.57 -4.33
N THR A 133 -4.01 8.24 -3.16
CA THR A 133 -2.57 8.28 -2.91
C THR A 133 -2.12 6.87 -2.58
N ALA A 134 -1.10 6.42 -3.29
CA ALA A 134 -0.37 5.21 -2.98
C ALA A 134 0.71 5.53 -1.95
N LEU A 135 0.59 4.94 -0.77
CA LEU A 135 1.69 4.83 0.18
C LEU A 135 2.66 3.78 -0.34
N ALA A 136 3.87 4.18 -0.67
CA ALA A 136 4.84 3.33 -1.36
C ALA A 136 6.12 3.12 -0.56
N ALA A 137 6.68 1.92 -0.67
CA ALA A 137 7.93 1.55 -0.02
C ALA A 137 8.78 0.66 -0.93
N GLY A 138 10.10 0.87 -0.91
CA GLY A 138 11.02 0.19 -1.81
C GLY A 138 12.28 1.00 -2.09
N ALA A 139 13.10 0.49 -3.00
CA ALA A 139 14.29 1.17 -3.47
C ALA A 139 13.91 2.45 -4.26
N PRO A 140 14.64 3.56 -4.12
CA PRO A 140 14.36 4.82 -4.82
C PRO A 140 14.16 4.67 -6.34
N GLU A 141 14.94 3.78 -6.96
CA GLU A 141 14.89 3.44 -8.38
C GLU A 141 13.57 2.76 -8.77
N HIS A 142 13.04 1.85 -7.95
CA HIS A 142 11.75 1.19 -8.22
C HIS A 142 10.60 2.19 -8.09
N LEU A 143 10.67 3.06 -7.07
CA LEU A 143 9.69 4.14 -6.91
C LEU A 143 9.71 5.07 -8.12
N ALA A 144 10.88 5.51 -8.58
CA ALA A 144 11.03 6.37 -9.75
C ALA A 144 10.51 5.71 -11.03
N THR A 145 10.66 4.39 -11.17
CA THR A 145 10.10 3.61 -12.28
C THR A 145 8.57 3.61 -12.26
N VAL A 146 7.94 3.46 -11.10
CA VAL A 146 6.48 3.31 -10.96
C VAL A 146 5.74 4.65 -10.86
N THR A 147 6.37 5.71 -10.36
CA THR A 147 5.78 7.06 -10.27
C THR A 147 5.05 7.50 -11.54
N PRO A 148 5.66 7.50 -12.75
CA PRO A 148 4.98 7.96 -13.96
C PRO A 148 3.77 7.09 -14.35
N VAL A 149 3.76 5.81 -13.97
CA VAL A 149 2.63 4.90 -14.21
C VAL A 149 1.46 5.25 -13.29
N LEU A 150 1.75 5.50 -12.01
CA LEU A 150 0.75 5.92 -11.03
C LEU A 150 0.18 7.31 -11.37
N GLU A 151 1.05 8.26 -11.73
CA GLU A 151 0.63 9.60 -12.17
C GLU A 151 -0.29 9.55 -13.39
N ALA A 152 0.01 8.66 -14.37
CA ALA A 152 -0.84 8.49 -15.55
C ALA A 152 -2.26 8.03 -15.18
N ILE A 153 -2.40 7.15 -14.18
CA ILE A 153 -3.71 6.71 -13.69
C ILE A 153 -4.31 7.64 -12.62
N GLY A 154 -3.68 8.80 -12.40
CA GLY A 154 -4.14 9.84 -11.47
C GLY A 154 -3.87 9.53 -10.00
N VAL A 155 -2.95 8.62 -9.70
CA VAL A 155 -2.58 8.28 -8.33
C VAL A 155 -1.31 9.00 -7.93
N ASP A 156 -1.38 9.77 -6.85
CA ASP A 156 -0.19 10.36 -6.23
C ASP A 156 0.62 9.28 -5.50
N LEU A 157 1.95 9.39 -5.51
CA LEU A 157 2.82 8.50 -4.75
C LEU A 157 3.43 9.23 -3.55
N ALA A 158 3.21 8.69 -2.36
CA ALA A 158 3.84 9.14 -1.12
C ALA A 158 4.77 8.05 -0.60
N ARG A 159 6.08 8.33 -0.54
CA ARG A 159 7.06 7.39 -0.03
C ARG A 159 6.99 7.29 1.49
N VAL A 160 6.75 6.09 2.00
CA VAL A 160 6.74 5.77 3.43
C VAL A 160 8.14 5.39 3.93
N GLY A 161 8.89 4.59 3.17
CA GLY A 161 10.17 4.08 3.65
C GLY A 161 10.84 3.04 2.74
N PRO A 162 11.81 2.27 3.28
CA PRO A 162 12.33 1.06 2.61
C PRO A 162 11.26 -0.04 2.57
N LEU A 163 11.50 -1.07 1.77
CA LEU A 163 10.61 -2.23 1.64
C LEU A 163 10.27 -2.84 3.03
N GLY A 164 9.01 -3.25 3.20
CA GLY A 164 8.40 -3.71 4.44
C GLY A 164 7.73 -2.60 5.26
N SER A 165 7.97 -1.32 4.94
CA SER A 165 7.41 -0.20 5.71
C SER A 165 5.91 -0.04 5.49
N VAL A 166 5.43 -0.29 4.27
CA VAL A 166 3.99 -0.17 3.95
C VAL A 166 3.23 -1.34 4.58
N ALA A 167 3.74 -2.57 4.49
CA ALA A 167 3.20 -3.71 5.21
C ALA A 167 3.12 -3.42 6.72
N ALA A 168 4.23 -2.96 7.33
CA ALA A 168 4.26 -2.68 8.76
C ALA A 168 3.23 -1.63 9.16
N LEU A 169 3.13 -0.54 8.38
CA LEU A 169 2.12 0.49 8.59
C LEU A 169 0.70 -0.08 8.48
N ARG A 170 0.38 -0.79 7.39
CA ARG A 170 -0.96 -1.33 7.13
C ARG A 170 -1.40 -2.32 8.20
N THR A 171 -0.54 -3.28 8.58
CA THR A 171 -0.83 -4.27 9.65
C THR A 171 -1.04 -3.57 10.98
N THR A 172 -0.20 -2.57 11.27
CA THR A 172 -0.30 -1.75 12.48
C THR A 172 -1.62 -0.98 12.53
N LEU A 173 -2.07 -0.39 11.42
CA LEU A 173 -3.35 0.30 11.37
C LEU A 173 -4.54 -0.66 11.42
N ALA A 174 -4.45 -1.83 10.77
CA ALA A 174 -5.52 -2.83 10.76
C ALA A 174 -5.83 -3.38 12.16
N ALA A 175 -4.82 -3.59 13.00
CA ALA A 175 -5.01 -4.04 14.39
C ALA A 175 -5.76 -3.02 15.27
N VAL A 176 -5.82 -1.77 14.83
CA VAL A 176 -6.34 -0.63 15.59
C VAL A 176 -7.70 -0.15 15.07
N ARG A 177 -8.06 -0.53 13.84
CA ARG A 177 -9.30 -0.10 13.20
C ARG A 177 -10.51 -0.54 14.04
N PRO A 178 -11.36 0.39 14.52
CA PRO A 178 -12.55 0.01 15.25
C PRO A 178 -13.49 -0.80 14.36
N PRO A 179 -14.28 -1.74 14.92
CA PRO A 179 -15.34 -2.39 14.16
C PRO A 179 -16.30 -1.32 13.62
N ALA A 180 -16.69 -1.48 12.36
CA ALA A 180 -17.54 -0.53 11.65
C ALA A 180 -18.75 -0.12 12.51
N GLY A 181 -18.92 1.20 12.72
CA GLY A 181 -20.04 1.78 13.48
C GLY A 181 -19.80 2.06 14.97
N LYS A 182 -18.60 1.84 15.52
CA LYS A 182 -18.21 2.32 16.86
C LYS A 182 -17.13 3.40 16.78
N ALA A 183 -17.52 4.66 16.98
CA ALA A 183 -16.56 5.69 17.35
C ALA A 183 -15.90 5.30 18.69
N LEU A 184 -14.57 5.30 18.75
CA LEU A 184 -13.84 5.04 20.00
C LEU A 184 -14.04 6.21 20.96
N SER A 185 -14.47 5.90 22.18
CA SER A 185 -14.42 6.81 23.31
C SER A 185 -13.02 6.78 23.93
N PRO A 186 -12.43 7.90 24.38
CA PRO A 186 -11.05 7.95 24.86
C PRO A 186 -10.86 7.14 26.15
N ALA A 187 -9.79 6.35 26.22
CA ALA A 187 -9.22 5.84 27.48
C ALA A 187 -7.81 6.43 27.66
N ALA A 188 -7.54 6.88 28.88
CA ALA A 188 -6.44 7.77 29.23
C ALA A 188 -5.05 7.08 29.24
N GLY A 189 -4.08 7.70 28.56
CA GLY A 189 -2.65 7.38 28.65
C GLY A 189 -1.81 8.56 28.15
N THR A 190 -0.75 8.91 28.87
CA THR A 190 0.00 10.17 28.71
C THR A 190 0.88 10.19 27.44
N PRO A 191 0.81 11.21 26.58
CA PRO A 191 1.61 11.28 25.35
C PRO A 191 2.96 12.00 25.54
N VAL A 192 3.99 11.50 24.84
CA VAL A 192 5.25 12.22 24.55
C VAL A 192 5.10 12.93 23.21
N ASP A 193 5.47 14.21 23.15
CA ASP A 193 5.25 15.16 22.04
C ASP A 193 6.28 15.01 20.90
N VAL A 194 5.83 15.04 19.64
CA VAL A 194 6.65 15.51 18.52
C VAL A 194 5.79 16.25 17.49
N GLY A 195 6.05 17.55 17.35
CA GLY A 195 5.99 18.28 16.08
C GLY A 195 4.62 18.81 15.61
N ARG A 196 4.22 20.00 16.08
CA ARG A 196 3.16 20.81 15.44
C ARG A 196 3.56 21.29 14.05
N GLY A 197 2.68 21.13 13.07
CA GLY A 197 2.67 21.98 11.87
C GLY A 197 2.39 23.44 12.24
N ARG A 198 3.39 24.32 12.09
CA ARG A 198 3.21 25.77 11.96
C ARG A 198 4.04 26.28 10.79
N ALA A 199 3.48 27.24 10.05
CA ALA A 199 4.06 27.91 8.89
C ALA A 199 5.53 28.36 9.08
N PRO A 200 6.32 28.48 8.00
CA PRO A 200 7.75 28.23 8.03
C PRO A 200 8.53 29.36 8.72
N ARG A 201 9.32 29.00 9.74
CA ARG A 201 10.51 29.76 10.13
C ARG A 201 11.68 28.79 10.31
N GLN A 202 12.72 29.10 9.53
CA GLN A 202 14.13 28.67 9.56
C GLN A 202 14.44 27.16 9.69
N LYS A 203 15.22 26.64 8.72
CA LYS A 203 15.59 25.22 8.55
C LYS A 203 16.48 24.71 9.69
N ASP A 204 15.95 23.79 10.49
CA ASP A 204 16.72 22.85 11.33
C ASP A 204 16.98 21.55 10.51
N PRO A 205 18.20 20.98 10.49
CA PRO A 205 18.52 19.77 9.72
C PRO A 205 17.89 18.46 10.22
N ARG A 206 17.18 18.45 11.35
CA ARG A 206 16.56 17.23 11.94
C ARG A 206 15.05 17.09 11.67
N ARG A 207 14.57 17.53 10.50
CA ARG A 207 13.13 17.58 10.24
C ARG A 207 12.50 16.19 10.13
N GLU A 208 11.60 15.91 11.06
CA GLU A 208 10.44 15.04 10.85
C GLU A 208 9.74 15.41 9.54
N THR A 209 9.48 14.40 8.72
CA THR A 209 8.78 14.55 7.44
C THR A 209 7.38 15.07 7.72
N THR A 210 7.13 16.35 7.42
CA THR A 210 5.78 16.91 7.53
C THR A 210 4.95 16.32 6.39
N MET A 211 3.95 15.51 6.76
CA MET A 211 3.04 14.87 5.83
C MET A 211 2.13 15.91 5.15
N ASP A 212 1.80 15.74 3.87
CA ASP A 212 0.83 16.57 3.17
C ASP A 212 -0.53 16.50 3.90
N SER A 213 -1.25 17.63 4.02
CA SER A 213 -2.56 17.70 4.65
C SER A 213 -3.57 16.74 4.00
N THR A 214 -3.50 16.55 2.68
CA THR A 214 -4.40 15.62 1.97
C THR A 214 -4.15 14.16 2.35
N LEU A 215 -2.88 13.79 2.57
CA LEU A 215 -2.48 12.45 2.99
C LEU A 215 -2.84 12.19 4.45
N PHE A 216 -2.65 13.22 5.29
CA PHE A 216 -3.02 13.18 6.70
C PHE A 216 -4.52 12.97 6.89
N ASP A 217 -5.35 13.70 6.14
CA ASP A 217 -6.80 13.58 6.22
C ASP A 217 -7.26 12.15 5.88
N ARG A 218 -6.72 11.55 4.81
CA ARG A 218 -7.06 10.16 4.43
C ARG A 218 -6.61 9.13 5.44
N LEU A 219 -5.46 9.33 6.07
CA LEU A 219 -5.00 8.44 7.15
C LEU A 219 -5.90 8.58 8.40
N CYS A 220 -6.42 9.77 8.67
CA CYS A 220 -7.42 9.96 9.72
C CYS A 220 -8.72 9.21 9.38
N ASP A 221 -9.21 9.33 8.14
CA ASP A 221 -10.41 8.63 7.66
C ASP A 221 -10.26 7.11 7.79
N GLU A 222 -9.12 6.54 7.39
CA GLU A 222 -8.82 5.11 7.53
C GLU A 222 -8.82 4.63 8.99
N LEU A 223 -8.39 5.48 9.91
CA LEU A 223 -8.40 5.22 11.35
C LEU A 223 -9.76 5.52 12.01
N GLY A 224 -10.71 6.09 11.27
CA GLY A 224 -12.02 6.50 11.78
C GLY A 224 -12.00 7.77 12.66
N TYR A 225 -11.05 8.67 12.42
CA TYR A 225 -10.93 9.96 13.11
C TYR A 225 -11.28 11.12 12.17
N GLU A 226 -11.95 12.14 12.71
CA GLU A 226 -12.19 13.39 12.00
C GLU A 226 -10.86 14.18 11.86
N PRO A 227 -10.36 14.46 10.63
CA PRO A 227 -9.03 15.04 10.43
C PRO A 227 -8.81 16.36 11.17
N SER A 228 -9.84 17.20 11.24
CA SER A 228 -9.79 18.50 11.93
C SER A 228 -9.53 18.40 13.44
N THR A 229 -9.77 17.22 14.02
CA THR A 229 -9.55 16.94 15.44
C THR A 229 -8.17 16.35 15.71
N VAL A 230 -7.57 15.64 14.75
CA VAL A 230 -6.30 14.93 14.92
C VAL A 230 -5.13 15.90 14.73
N ARG A 231 -4.15 15.81 15.63
CA ARG A 231 -2.94 16.62 15.60
C ARG A 231 -1.72 15.84 15.16
N VAL A 232 -1.62 14.59 15.60
CA VAL A 232 -0.47 13.70 15.35
C VAL A 232 -0.96 12.26 15.30
N ILE A 233 -0.51 11.52 14.30
CA ILE A 233 -0.58 10.06 14.25
C ILE A 233 0.86 9.55 14.38
N ARG A 234 1.13 8.80 15.45
CA ARG A 234 2.41 8.11 15.66
C ARG A 234 2.19 6.63 15.45
N VAL A 235 3.00 6.06 14.57
CA VAL A 235 3.00 4.62 14.29
C VAL A 235 4.33 4.07 14.77
N THR A 236 4.28 3.05 15.63
CA THR A 236 5.47 2.31 16.08
C THR A 236 5.23 0.82 15.91
N ALA A 237 6.28 0.02 16.06
CA ALA A 237 6.16 -1.44 16.02
C ALA A 237 5.32 -2.04 17.18
N ARG A 238 4.92 -1.24 18.19
CA ARG A 238 4.19 -1.73 19.37
C ARG A 238 2.79 -1.14 19.52
N GLU A 239 2.59 0.06 18.99
CA GLU A 239 1.36 0.82 19.20
C GLU A 239 1.15 1.87 18.10
N VAL A 240 -0.13 2.19 17.89
CA VAL A 240 -0.55 3.42 17.19
C VAL A 240 -1.02 4.42 18.24
N GLY A 241 -0.31 5.54 18.33
CA GLY A 241 -0.72 6.68 19.15
C GLY A 241 -1.40 7.75 18.30
N VAL A 242 -2.61 8.13 18.65
CA VAL A 242 -3.34 9.24 18.00
C VAL A 242 -3.56 10.34 19.04
N THR A 243 -3.06 11.54 18.76
CA THR A 243 -3.30 12.73 19.58
C THR A 243 -4.33 13.60 18.89
N TYR A 244 -5.42 13.94 19.57
CA TYR A 244 -6.54 14.69 19.00
C TYR A 244 -7.11 15.72 20.00
N THR A 245 -8.03 16.55 19.52
CA THR A 245 -8.73 17.55 20.32
C THR A 245 -10.17 17.10 20.51
N GLU A 246 -10.60 16.92 21.76
CA GLU A 246 -11.99 16.58 22.08
C GLU A 246 -12.96 17.72 21.75
N PRO A 247 -14.28 17.45 21.68
CA PRO A 247 -15.29 18.50 21.57
C PRO A 247 -15.20 19.58 22.66
N SER A 248 -14.64 19.23 23.83
CA SER A 248 -14.35 20.14 24.95
C SER A 248 -13.24 21.17 24.65
N GLY A 249 -12.50 21.00 23.55
CA GLY A 249 -11.33 21.80 23.19
C GLY A 249 -10.03 21.36 23.87
N MET A 250 -10.07 20.33 24.72
CA MET A 250 -8.89 19.81 25.42
C MET A 250 -8.11 18.81 24.56
N PRO A 251 -6.77 18.79 24.65
CA PRO A 251 -5.97 17.76 24.01
C PRO A 251 -6.19 16.41 24.72
N ALA A 252 -6.41 15.37 23.92
CA ALA A 252 -6.52 13.99 24.36
C ALA A 252 -5.60 13.09 23.51
N GLY A 253 -5.30 11.91 24.03
CA GLY A 253 -4.52 10.89 23.34
C GLY A 253 -5.20 9.54 23.48
N SER A 254 -5.22 8.76 22.39
CA SER A 254 -5.55 7.34 22.42
C SER A 254 -4.33 6.55 21.95
N THR A 255 -3.96 5.54 22.72
CA THR A 255 -2.94 4.57 22.33
C THR A 255 -3.62 3.24 22.08
N HIS A 256 -3.36 2.67 20.93
CA HIS A 256 -3.91 1.38 20.52
C HIS A 256 -2.77 0.37 20.44
N PRO A 257 -2.68 -0.55 21.41
CA PRO A 257 -1.65 -1.57 21.41
C PRO A 257 -1.89 -2.55 20.26
N LEU A 258 -0.81 -2.93 19.58
CA LEU A 258 -0.83 -4.02 18.61
C LEU A 258 -0.76 -5.31 19.42
N GLN A 259 -1.84 -6.09 19.48
CA GLN A 259 -1.92 -7.27 20.34
C GLN A 259 -0.72 -8.20 20.12
N GLY A 260 0.02 -8.44 21.21
CA GLY A 260 1.25 -9.20 21.23
C GLY A 260 1.98 -9.10 22.57
N GLU A 261 1.26 -9.15 23.70
CA GLU A 261 1.84 -9.80 24.86
C GLU A 261 1.60 -11.30 24.65
N VAL A 262 2.60 -11.98 24.09
CA VAL A 262 2.88 -13.31 24.65
C VAL A 262 3.37 -12.97 26.05
N ASP A 263 2.54 -13.28 27.04
CA ASP A 263 2.95 -13.35 28.43
C ASP A 263 4.18 -14.27 28.49
N GLU A 264 5.40 -13.71 28.45
CA GLU A 264 6.58 -14.36 29.03
C GLU A 264 6.44 -14.26 30.55
N ALA A 265 5.39 -14.91 31.07
CA ALA A 265 5.21 -15.15 32.49
C ALA A 265 5.57 -16.62 32.75
N ALA A 266 6.84 -16.79 33.12
CA ALA A 266 7.43 -17.78 34.04
C ALA A 266 7.09 -19.28 33.88
#